data_AF-A0A7V4XCT4-F1
#
_entry.id   AF-A0A7V4XCT4-F1
#
_cell.length_a   1.000
_cell.length_b   1.000
_cell.length_c   1.000
_cell.angle_alpha   90.00
_cell.angle_beta   90.00
_cell.angle_gamma   90.00
#
_symmetry.space_group_name_H-M   'P 1'
#
loop_
_entity.id
_entity.type
_entity.pdbx_description
1 polymer ?
#
loop_
_entity_poly.entity_id
_entity_poly.type
_entity_poly.pdbx_seq_one_letter_code
_entity_poly.pdbx_strand_id
1 'polypeptide(L)' 'MALSFIAGKTYAEFENDIQCQYAVIRAIEVIGEAAGRVSDDFVAQHPEIPWRQIIGMRNRMIHGYDDIYYR' A
#
# COMPACT_ATOMS: atom_id res chain seq x y z
N MET A 1 3.20 9.45 -4.23
CA MET A 1 1.83 9.06 -4.65
C MET A 1 0.91 8.89 -3.45
N ALA A 2 1.12 7.93 -2.54
CA ALA A 2 0.28 7.82 -1.34
C ALA A 2 0.39 9.04 -0.41
N LEU A 3 1.62 9.47 -0.09
CA LEU A 3 1.87 10.61 0.80
C LEU A 3 1.30 11.94 0.27
N SER A 4 1.19 12.11 -1.04
CA SER A 4 0.61 13.32 -1.62
C SER A 4 -0.90 13.41 -1.42
N PHE A 5 -1.62 12.29 -1.25
CA PHE A 5 -3.05 12.30 -0.96
C PHE A 5 -3.37 12.76 0.46
N ILE A 6 -2.45 12.53 1.39
CA ILE A 6 -2.60 12.89 2.81
C ILE A 6 -1.85 14.18 3.19
N ALA A 7 -1.21 14.84 2.22
CA ALA A 7 -0.40 16.02 2.49
C ALA A 7 -1.27 17.14 3.10
N GLY A 8 -0.87 17.62 4.29
CA GLY A 8 -1.60 18.67 5.01
C GLY A 8 -2.89 18.22 5.68
N LYS A 9 -3.25 16.93 5.62
CA LYS A 9 -4.38 16.37 6.37
C LYS A 9 -3.92 15.89 7.74
N THR A 10 -4.71 16.19 8.76
CA THR A 10 -4.63 15.52 10.06
C THR A 10 -5.13 14.07 9.93
N TYR A 11 -4.83 13.25 10.93
CA TYR A 11 -5.35 11.88 10.99
C TYR A 11 -6.89 11.86 11.00
N ALA A 12 -7.54 12.72 11.77
CA ALA A 12 -9.00 12.79 11.84
C ALA A 12 -9.64 13.17 10.49
N GLU A 13 -9.02 14.10 9.74
CA GLU A 13 -9.50 14.45 8.40
C GLU A 13 -9.32 13.31 7.40
N PHE A 14 -8.26 12.52 7.53
CA PHE A 14 -8.06 11.33 6.72
C PHE A 14 -9.06 10.21 7.06
N GLU A 15 -9.30 9.97 8.35
CA GLU A 15 -10.22 8.95 8.86
C GLU A 15 -11.67 9.19 8.40
N ASN A 16 -12.06 10.44 8.19
CA ASN A 16 -13.39 10.81 7.70
C ASN A 16 -13.46 10.99 6.16
N ASP A 17 -12.36 10.79 5.44
CA ASP A 17 -12.26 10.97 3.98
C ASP A 17 -12.07 9.63 3.27
N ILE A 18 -13.20 8.94 3.05
CA ILE A 18 -13.24 7.63 2.39
C ILE A 18 -12.59 7.67 1.00
N GLN A 19 -12.77 8.74 0.24
CA GLN A 19 -12.17 8.87 -1.09
C GLN A 19 -10.64 8.91 -1.00
N CYS A 20 -10.09 9.67 -0.05
CA CYS A 20 -8.65 9.71 0.21
C CYS A 20 -8.11 8.35 0.66
N GLN A 21 -8.84 7.65 1.55
CA GLN A 21 -8.47 6.29 1.98
C GLN A 21 -8.38 5.33 0.78
N TYR A 22 -9.38 5.32 -0.11
CA TYR A 22 -9.32 4.51 -1.33
C TYR A 22 -8.15 4.90 -2.24
N ALA A 23 -7.83 6.19 -2.36
CA ALA A 23 -6.70 6.65 -3.16
C ALA A 23 -5.35 6.14 -2.59
N VAL A 24 -5.20 6.18 -1.26
CA VAL A 24 -4.03 5.65 -0.55
C VAL A 24 -3.92 4.13 -0.70
N ILE A 25 -5.02 3.40 -0.49
CA ILE A 25 -5.08 1.94 -0.66
C ILE A 25 -4.67 1.57 -2.08
N ARG A 26 -5.23 2.24 -3.09
CA ARG A 26 -4.90 1.98 -4.49
C ARG A 26 -3.42 2.25 -4.81
N ALA A 27 -2.84 3.31 -4.25
CA ALA A 27 -1.41 3.56 -4.43
C ALA A 27 -0.55 2.44 -3.83
N ILE A 28 -0.93 1.88 -2.69
CA ILE A 28 -0.23 0.76 -2.06
C ILE A 28 -0.35 -0.52 -2.90
N GLU A 29 -1.53 -0.82 -3.43
CA GLU A 29 -1.75 -1.96 -4.34
C GLU A 29 -0.86 -1.88 -5.58
N VAL A 30 -0.77 -0.70 -6.20
CA VAL A 30 0.07 -0.46 -7.39
C VAL A 30 1.54 -0.70 -7.08
N ILE A 31 2.02 -0.27 -5.90
CA ILE A 31 3.39 -0.52 -5.46
C ILE A 31 3.64 -2.01 -5.26
N GLY A 32 2.73 -2.73 -4.60
CA GLY A 32 2.85 -4.18 -4.39
C GLY A 32 2.83 -4.98 -5.69
N GLU A 33 1.96 -4.60 -6.64
CA GLU A 33 1.91 -5.20 -7.98
C GLU A 33 3.20 -4.95 -8.76
N ALA A 34 3.73 -3.73 -8.71
CA ALA A 34 5.01 -3.40 -9.36
C ALA A 34 6.17 -4.18 -8.75
N ALA A 35 6.22 -4.28 -7.42
CA ALA A 35 7.23 -5.07 -6.71
C ALA A 35 7.20 -6.56 -7.09
N GLY A 36 6.00 -7.12 -7.31
CA GLY A 36 5.85 -8.51 -7.76
C GLY A 36 6.27 -8.78 -9.21
N ARG A 37 6.56 -7.74 -10.00
CA ARG A 37 7.04 -7.84 -11.38
C ARG A 37 8.55 -7.60 -11.53
N VAL A 38 9.23 -7.23 -10.44
CA VAL A 38 10.69 -7.08 -10.42
C VAL A 38 11.33 -8.46 -10.56
N SER A 39 12.41 -8.56 -11.33
CA SER A 39 13.10 -9.83 -11.55
C SER A 39 13.74 -10.37 -10.28
N ASP A 40 13.80 -11.70 -10.15
CA ASP A 40 14.41 -12.38 -9.00
C ASP A 40 15.88 -12.00 -8.82
N ASP A 41 16.63 -11.82 -9.90
CA ASP A 41 18.04 -11.39 -9.87
C ASP A 41 18.20 -10.01 -9.23
N PHE A 42 17.30 -9.07 -9.51
CA PHE A 42 17.32 -7.74 -8.92
C PHE A 42 16.89 -7.79 -7.46
N VAL A 43 15.84 -8.55 -7.15
CA VAL A 43 15.39 -8.79 -5.77
C VAL A 43 16.52 -9.36 -4.91
N ALA A 44 17.28 -10.33 -5.44
CA ALA A 44 18.40 -10.95 -4.75
C ALA A 44 19.58 -9.99 -4.52
N GLN A 45 19.80 -9.04 -5.43
CA GLN A 45 20.83 -8.00 -5.30
C GLN A 45 20.45 -6.90 -4.29
N HIS A 46 19.16 -6.78 -3.96
CA HIS A 46 18.63 -5.74 -3.07
C HIS A 46 17.91 -6.30 -1.84
N PRO A 47 18.58 -7.10 -0.98
CA PRO A 47 17.95 -7.71 0.19
C PRO A 47 17.56 -6.70 1.28
N GLU A 48 18.06 -5.47 1.23
CA GLU A 48 17.69 -4.36 2.11
C GLU A 48 16.25 -3.89 1.90
N ILE A 49 15.68 -4.14 0.72
CA ILE A 49 14.29 -3.82 0.43
C ILE A 49 13.42 -5.01 0.90
N PRO A 50 12.36 -4.77 1.69
CA PRO A 50 11.50 -5.83 2.21
C PRO A 50 10.49 -6.34 1.16
N TRP A 51 10.97 -6.87 0.03
CA TRP A 51 10.17 -7.27 -1.13
C TRP A 51 8.95 -8.12 -0.79
N ARG A 52 9.14 -9.18 0.01
CA ARG A 52 8.05 -10.09 0.41
C ARG A 52 6.94 -9.37 1.19
N GLN A 53 7.31 -8.38 2.00
CA GLN A 53 6.33 -7.60 2.79
C GLN A 53 5.58 -6.62 1.89
N ILE A 54 6.27 -5.97 0.94
CA ILE A 54 5.67 -5.05 -0.04
C ILE A 54 4.67 -5.79 -0.93
N ILE A 55 5.05 -6.97 -1.44
CA ILE A 55 4.16 -7.83 -2.24
C ILE A 55 3.00 -8.34 -1.37
N GLY A 56 3.27 -8.77 -0.13
CA GLY A 56 2.25 -9.24 0.80
C GLY A 56 1.24 -8.16 1.20
N MET A 57 1.63 -6.88 1.22
CA MET A 57 0.75 -5.77 1.55
C MET A 57 -0.41 -5.64 0.57
N ARG A 58 -0.17 -5.84 -0.73
CA ARG A 58 -1.23 -5.91 -1.76
C ARG A 58 -2.29 -6.95 -1.40
N ASN A 59 -1.86 -8.14 -1.01
CA ASN A 59 -2.79 -9.23 -0.67
C ASN A 59 -3.61 -8.90 0.57
N ARG A 60 -3.03 -8.21 1.55
CA ARG A 60 -3.75 -7.75 2.74
C ARG A 60 -4.78 -6.68 2.41
N MET A 61 -4.47 -5.75 1.49
CA MET A 61 -5.42 -4.72 1.07
C MET A 61 -6.58 -5.27 0.23
N ILE A 62 -6.33 -6.30 -0.60
CA ILE A 62 -7.32 -6.92 -1.50
C ILE A 62 -8.14 -8.04 -0.83
N HIS A 63 -7.73 -8.56 0.33
CA HIS A 63 -8.50 -9.61 1.03
C HIS A 63 -8.88 -9.25 2.47
N GLY A 64 -8.27 -8.20 3.04
CA GLY A 64 -8.51 -7.75 4.39
C GLY A 64 -9.28 -6.43 4.48
N TYR A 65 -9.89 -5.95 3.39
CA TYR A 65 -10.71 -4.73 3.43
C TYR A 65 -11.85 -4.82 4.46
N ASP A 66 -12.39 -6.02 4.71
CA ASP A 66 -13.39 -6.24 5.76
C ASP A 66 -12.80 -6.01 7.16
N ASP A 67 -11.55 -6.40 7.40
CA ASP A 67 -10.84 -6.17 8.66
C ASP A 67 -10.35 -4.71 8.84
N ILE A 68 -10.20 -3.98 7.73
CA ILE A 68 -9.70 -2.58 7.69
C ILE A 68 -10.84 -1.58 7.94
N TYR A 69 -12.04 -1.84 7.43
CA TYR A 69 -13.19 -0.93 7.54
C TYR A 69 -14.16 -1.25 8.69
N TYR A 70 -14.11 -2.46 9.28
CA TYR A 70 -15.06 -2.90 10.33
C TYR A 70 -14.43 -3.07 11.73
N ARG A 71 -13.34 -2.35 12.04
CA ARG A 71 -12.76 -2.31 13.39
C ARG A 71 -12.89 -0.94 14.05
#